data_AF-A0A2T5YD70-F1
#
_entry.id   AF-A0A2T5YD70-F1
#
_cell.length_a   1.000
_cell.length_b   1.000
_cell.length_c   1.000
_cell.angle_alpha   90.00
_cell.angle_beta   90.00
_cell.angle_gamma   90.00
#
_symmetry.space_group_name_H-M   'P 1'
#
loop_
_entity.id
_entity.type
_entity.pdbx_description
1 polymer ?
#
loop_
_entity_poly.entity_id
_entity_poly.type
_entity_poly.pdbx_seq_one_letter_code
_entity_poly.pdbx_strand_id
1 'polypeptide(L)'
;MRPSKAFIIEPSKFRYRVSFFQEASIPDGMGGFTVQLEEVVQTWAAKAEARTSVSYNDLLEIAAGKALEERDIELYIRFRPDFFPAKDIRMKIDNQTYLLTNPGTTIGEPARYVRVVGKLQK
;
A
#
# COMPACT_ATOMS: atom_id res chain seq x y z
N MET A 1 -20.08 -14.25 -21.93
CA MET A 1 -19.23 -13.65 -20.89
C MET A 1 -20.04 -13.56 -19.60
N ARG A 2 -19.58 -14.13 -18.48
CA ARG A 2 -20.23 -13.91 -17.18
C ARG A 2 -19.85 -12.52 -16.69
N PRO A 3 -20.78 -11.68 -16.20
CA PRO A 3 -20.41 -10.42 -15.57
C PRO A 3 -19.53 -10.75 -14.36
N SER A 4 -18.30 -10.24 -14.36
CA SER A 4 -17.42 -10.29 -13.19
C SER A 4 -18.18 -9.67 -12.02
N LYS A 5 -18.31 -10.41 -10.92
CA LYS A 5 -18.96 -9.89 -9.71
C LYS A 5 -18.31 -8.55 -9.36
N ALA A 6 -19.11 -7.49 -9.27
CA ALA A 6 -18.64 -6.19 -8.83
C ALA A 6 -17.99 -6.33 -7.45
N PHE A 7 -16.70 -6.04 -7.36
CA PHE A 7 -15.99 -6.00 -6.10
C PHE A 7 -16.44 -4.76 -5.33
N ILE A 8 -17.30 -4.94 -4.34
CA ILE A 8 -17.83 -3.85 -3.50
C ILE A 8 -17.09 -3.90 -2.16
N ILE A 9 -16.25 -2.90 -1.92
CA ILE A 9 -15.69 -2.63 -0.59
C ILE A 9 -16.73 -1.81 0.17
N GLU A 10 -17.14 -2.30 1.34
CA GLU A 10 -18.03 -1.56 2.22
C GLU A 10 -17.34 -0.31 2.80
N PRO A 11 -17.98 0.87 2.78
CA PRO A 11 -17.41 2.10 3.33
C PRO A 11 -17.02 2.01 4.82
N SER A 12 -17.68 1.16 5.59
CA SER A 12 -17.42 0.89 7.02
C SER A 12 -16.05 0.26 7.30
N LYS A 13 -15.36 -0.22 6.26
CA LYS A 13 -14.04 -0.86 6.35
C LYS A 13 -12.88 0.14 6.28
N PHE A 14 -13.12 1.40 5.93
CA PHE A 14 -12.10 2.46 5.85
C PHE A 14 -11.76 3.01 7.24
N ARG A 15 -11.00 2.25 8.02
CA ARG A 15 -10.69 2.56 9.44
C ARG A 15 -9.25 2.97 9.70
N TYR A 16 -8.37 2.77 8.73
CA TYR A 16 -6.94 3.02 8.89
C TYR A 16 -6.59 4.35 8.26
N ARG A 17 -5.87 5.21 9.00
CA ARG A 17 -5.33 6.45 8.45
C ARG A 17 -3.97 6.15 7.84
N VAL A 18 -3.80 6.51 6.58
CA VAL A 18 -2.61 6.20 5.79
C VAL A 18 -2.04 7.50 5.25
N SER A 19 -0.77 7.75 5.55
CA SER A 19 0.00 8.85 4.97
C SER A 19 0.94 8.31 3.90
N PHE A 20 0.99 8.96 2.74
CA PHE A 20 1.89 8.63 1.65
C PHE A 20 2.98 9.69 1.55
N PHE A 21 4.22 9.23 1.37
CA PHE A 21 5.41 10.08 1.30
C PHE A 21 6.17 9.83 0.02
N GLN A 22 6.53 10.91 -0.66
CA GLN A 22 7.36 10.88 -1.85
C GLN A 22 8.71 11.50 -1.55
N GLU A 23 9.76 10.98 -2.19
CA GLU A 23 11.08 11.60 -2.15
C GLU A 23 11.10 12.85 -3.03
N ALA A 24 11.45 13.98 -2.42
CA ALA A 24 11.63 15.26 -3.08
C ALA A 24 13.10 15.67 -2.98
N SER A 25 13.70 16.04 -4.12
CA SER A 25 15.07 16.55 -4.19
C SER A 25 15.04 18.07 -4.06
N ILE A 26 15.59 18.59 -2.97
CA ILE A 26 15.62 20.02 -2.66
C ILE A 26 17.05 20.54 -2.89
N PRO A 27 17.24 21.64 -3.65
CA PRO A 27 18.55 22.25 -3.83
C PRO A 27 19.14 22.67 -2.48
N ASP A 28 20.39 22.28 -2.20
CA ASP A 28 21.07 22.58 -0.93
C ASP A 28 21.78 23.95 -0.91
N GLY A 29 21.73 24.69 -2.01
CA GLY A 29 22.41 25.98 -2.17
C GLY A 29 23.92 25.91 -2.39
N MET A 30 24.51 24.72 -2.36
CA MET A 30 25.96 24.45 -2.54
C MET A 30 26.25 23.69 -3.85
N GLY A 31 25.25 23.55 -4.72
CA GLY A 31 25.35 22.84 -6.00
C GLY A 31 24.96 21.36 -5.92
N GLY A 32 24.46 20.89 -4.77
CA GLY A 32 23.92 19.55 -4.57
C GLY A 32 22.41 19.53 -4.33
N PHE A 33 21.90 18.33 -4.04
CA PHE A 33 20.51 18.09 -3.70
C PHE A 33 20.43 17.30 -2.39
N THR A 34 19.54 17.75 -1.49
CA THR A 34 19.14 16.97 -0.33
C THR A 34 17.85 16.23 -0.66
N VAL A 35 17.80 14.93 -0.40
CA VAL A 35 16.57 14.13 -0.54
C VAL A 35 15.79 14.21 0.76
N GLN A 36 14.55 14.68 0.70
CA GLN A 36 13.62 14.70 1.84
C GLN A 36 12.35 13.91 1.50
N LEU A 37 11.72 13.36 2.53
CA LEU A 37 10.42 12.71 2.40
C LEU A 37 9.32 13.74 2.67
N GLU A 38 8.53 14.02 1.66
CA GLU A 38 7.39 14.93 1.73
C GLU A 38 6.09 14.14 1.80
N GLU A 39 5.20 14.46 2.75
CA GLU A 39 3.87 13.86 2.80
C GLU A 39 3.02 14.43 1.66
N VAL A 40 2.72 13.61 0.65
CA VAL A 40 1.97 14.03 -0.53
C VAL A 40 0.46 13.89 -0.35
N VAL A 41 0.01 12.90 0.42
CA VAL A 41 -1.40 12.74 0.74
C VAL A 41 -1.62 11.94 2.01
N GLN A 42 -2.69 12.28 2.72
CA GLN A 42 -3.23 11.48 3.79
C GLN A 42 -4.67 11.08 3.49
N THR A 43 -5.00 9.80 3.68
CA THR A 43 -6.34 9.28 3.36
C THR A 43 -6.73 8.14 4.29
N TRP A 44 -8.03 7.82 4.28
CA TRP A 44 -8.54 6.63 4.93
C TRP A 44 -8.40 5.43 3.99
N ALA A 45 -8.00 4.30 4.55
CA ALA A 45 -7.84 3.04 3.85
C ALA A 45 -8.61 1.91 4.55
N ALA A 46 -9.09 0.96 3.75
CA ALA A 46 -9.56 -0.33 4.22
C ALA A 46 -8.41 -1.33 4.09
N LYS A 47 -8.01 -1.94 5.20
CA LYS A 47 -7.04 -3.03 5.18
C LYS A 47 -7.72 -4.27 4.61
N ALA A 48 -7.13 -4.85 3.58
CA ALA A 48 -7.46 -6.19 3.17
C ALA A 48 -6.76 -7.13 4.15
N GLU A 49 -7.45 -8.17 4.62
CA GLU A 49 -6.72 -9.34 5.10
C GLU A 49 -5.87 -9.78 3.91
N ALA A 50 -4.54 -9.66 4.06
CA ALA A 50 -3.65 -10.28 3.11
C ALA A 50 -4.15 -11.71 3.01
N ARG A 51 -4.65 -12.12 1.84
CA ARG A 51 -4.78 -13.55 1.58
C ARG A 51 -3.36 -14.00 1.70
N THR A 52 -3.00 -14.56 2.85
CA THR A 52 -1.75 -15.26 3.05
C THR A 52 -1.81 -16.31 1.96
N SER A 53 -1.21 -16.02 0.81
CA SER A 53 -0.93 -17.03 -0.19
C SER A 53 0.22 -17.78 0.44
N VAL A 54 -0.10 -18.57 1.45
CA VAL A 54 0.86 -19.42 2.14
C VAL A 54 1.32 -20.36 1.04
N SER A 55 2.50 -20.11 0.52
CA SER A 55 3.13 -21.04 -0.41
C SER A 55 3.31 -22.36 0.34
N TYR A 56 3.32 -23.48 -0.38
CA TYR A 56 3.66 -24.77 0.23
C TYR A 56 4.99 -24.70 1.01
N ASN A 57 5.93 -23.87 0.53
CA ASN A 57 7.19 -23.62 1.22
C ASN A 57 7.02 -22.83 2.53
N ASP A 58 6.09 -21.86 2.60
CA ASP A 58 5.82 -21.12 3.82
C ASP A 58 5.19 -22.03 4.89
N LEU A 59 4.34 -22.98 4.48
CA LEU A 59 3.79 -24.02 5.38
C LEU A 59 4.89 -24.91 5.97
N LEU A 60 5.89 -25.29 5.17
CA LEU A 60 7.04 -26.08 5.63
C LEU A 60 7.92 -25.27 6.60
N GLU A 61 8.11 -23.97 6.36
CA GLU A 61 8.88 -23.11 7.27
C GLU A 61 8.18 -22.89 8.62
N ILE A 62 6.84 -22.77 8.63
CA ILE A 62 6.04 -22.71 9.87
C ILE A 62 6.17 -24.02 10.65
N ALA A 63 6.09 -25.17 9.96
CA ALA A 63 6.25 -26.48 10.57
C ALA A 63 7.66 -26.68 11.17
N ALA A 64 8.67 -25.99 10.63
CA ALA A 64 10.03 -25.93 11.15
C ALA A 64 10.21 -24.90 12.30
N GLY A 65 9.13 -24.29 12.81
CA GLY A 65 9.16 -23.35 13.94
C GLY A 65 9.61 -21.93 13.58
N LYS A 66 9.67 -21.59 12.29
CA LYS A 66 10.00 -20.23 11.83
C LYS A 66 8.75 -19.37 11.86
N ALA A 67 8.83 -18.18 12.45
CA ALA A 67 7.72 -17.23 12.44
C ALA A 67 7.46 -16.74 11.01
N LEU A 68 6.23 -16.88 10.53
CA LEU A 68 5.74 -16.26 9.29
C LEU A 68 6.00 -14.75 9.39
N GLU A 69 6.95 -14.25 8.62
CA GLU A 69 7.09 -12.81 8.46
C GLU A 69 6.01 -12.31 7.50
N GLU A 70 4.78 -12.13 8.02
CA GLU A 70 3.74 -11.35 7.37
C GLU A 70 4.23 -9.91 7.22
N ARG A 71 4.88 -9.59 6.08
CA ARG A 71 5.40 -8.24 5.82
C ARG A 71 4.67 -7.49 4.72
N ASP A 72 3.78 -8.15 4.00
CA ASP A 72 3.05 -7.54 2.89
C ASP A 72 1.68 -7.09 3.41
N ILE A 73 1.40 -5.78 3.32
CA ILE A 73 0.10 -5.20 3.62
C ILE A 73 -0.62 -4.87 2.33
N GLU A 74 -1.87 -5.33 2.22
CA GLU A 74 -2.76 -4.95 1.14
C GLU A 74 -3.83 -4.00 1.68
N LEU A 75 -4.05 -2.90 0.96
CA LEU A 75 -5.03 -1.89 1.34
C LEU A 75 -5.81 -1.42 0.13
N TYR A 76 -6.98 -0.87 0.41
CA TYR A 76 -7.78 -0.17 -0.55
C TYR A 76 -8.02 1.26 -0.09
N ILE A 77 -7.70 2.21 -0.95
CA ILE A 77 -8.02 3.63 -0.76
C ILE A 77 -9.09 4.04 -1.76
N ARG A 78 -9.81 5.12 -1.49
CA ARG A 78 -10.74 5.70 -2.46
C ARG A 78 -9.98 6.26 -3.66
N PHE A 79 -10.53 6.09 -4.85
CA PHE A 79 -9.98 6.69 -6.05
C PHE A 79 -10.02 8.21 -5.94
N ARG A 80 -8.93 8.84 -6.37
CA ARG A 80 -8.73 10.28 -6.39
C ARG A 80 -8.12 10.67 -7.73
N PRO A 81 -8.69 11.63 -8.46
CA PRO A 81 -8.13 12.06 -9.75
C PRO A 81 -6.81 12.84 -9.59
N ASP A 82 -6.58 13.42 -8.42
CA ASP A 82 -5.42 14.26 -8.09
C ASP A 82 -4.25 13.47 -7.48
N PHE A 83 -4.46 12.21 -7.12
CA PHE A 83 -3.43 11.38 -6.51
C PHE A 83 -3.54 9.92 -6.95
N PHE A 84 -2.43 9.39 -7.47
CA PHE A 84 -2.28 7.97 -7.78
C PHE A 84 -0.98 7.44 -7.18
N PRO A 85 -1.02 6.42 -6.31
CA PRO A 85 0.19 5.87 -5.68
C PRO A 85 1.14 5.31 -6.73
N ALA A 86 2.31 5.94 -6.88
CA ALA A 86 3.37 5.45 -7.75
C ALA A 86 4.14 4.30 -7.10
N LYS A 87 4.95 3.59 -7.90
CA LYS A 87 5.95 2.68 -7.36
C LYS A 87 6.95 3.47 -6.49
N ASP A 88 7.49 2.82 -5.46
CA ASP A 88 8.52 3.37 -4.57
C ASP A 88 8.06 4.52 -3.64
N ILE A 89 6.76 4.86 -3.65
CA ILE A 89 6.18 5.74 -2.64
C ILE A 89 6.15 5.01 -1.28
N ARG A 90 6.45 5.74 -0.21
CA ARG A 90 6.40 5.20 1.15
C ARG A 90 5.04 5.46 1.76
N MET A 91 4.59 4.54 2.59
CA MET A 91 3.27 4.55 3.19
C MET A 91 3.40 4.32 4.68
N LYS A 92 2.84 5.22 5.50
CA LYS A 92 2.87 5.11 6.96
C LYS A 92 1.49 4.80 7.51
N ILE A 93 1.39 3.77 8.35
CA ILE A 93 0.14 3.27 8.96
C ILE A 93 0.46 2.80 10.36
N ASP A 94 -0.28 3.24 11.37
CA ASP A 94 -0.12 2.79 12.76
C ASP A 94 1.35 2.82 13.25
N ASN A 95 2.07 3.88 12.85
CA ASN A 95 3.49 4.11 13.11
C ASN A 95 4.49 3.14 12.43
N GLN A 96 4.02 2.28 11.52
CA GLN A 96 4.83 1.42 10.68
C GLN A 96 4.96 2.00 9.27
N THR A 97 6.13 1.85 8.66
CA THR A 97 6.41 2.34 7.30
C THR A 97 6.52 1.17 6.33
N TYR A 98 5.80 1.27 5.22
CA TYR A 98 5.74 0.30 4.15
C TYR A 98 6.20 0.94 2.85
N LEU A 99 6.92 0.21 2.01
CA LEU A 99 7.25 0.62 0.65
C LEU A 99 6.28 -0.05 -0.33
N LEU A 100 5.65 0.71 -1.22
CA LEU A 100 4.78 0.12 -2.24
C LEU A 100 5.59 -0.79 -3.18
N THR A 101 5.11 -2.02 -3.37
CA THR A 101 5.77 -3.00 -4.25
C THR A 101 5.45 -2.78 -5.72
N ASN A 102 4.28 -2.21 -6.00
CA ASN A 102 3.78 -1.90 -7.33
C ASN A 102 2.99 -0.57 -7.28
N PRO A 103 2.83 0.11 -8.42
CA PRO A 103 1.85 1.19 -8.54
C PRO A 103 0.46 0.76 -8.09
N GLY A 104 -0.34 1.72 -7.65
CA GLY A 104 -1.75 1.49 -7.35
C GLY A 104 -2.48 0.81 -8.51
N THR A 105 -3.45 -0.05 -8.21
CA THR A 105 -4.30 -0.68 -9.22
C THR A 105 -5.74 -0.20 -9.03
N THR A 106 -6.34 0.41 -10.05
CA THR A 106 -7.75 0.85 -9.99
C THR A 106 -8.71 -0.34 -9.93
N ILE A 107 -9.73 -0.25 -9.08
CA ILE A 107 -10.77 -1.26 -8.93
C ILE A 107 -12.16 -0.62 -9.02
N GLY A 108 -13.05 -1.34 -9.70
CA GLY A 108 -14.42 -0.94 -9.98
C GLY A 108 -14.54 -0.27 -11.35
N GLU A 109 -15.69 -0.45 -11.99
CA GLU A 109 -16.09 0.28 -13.19
C GLU A 109 -17.36 1.08 -12.85
N PRO A 110 -17.33 2.43 -12.87
CA PRO A 110 -16.14 3.28 -13.01
C PRO A 110 -15.15 3.11 -11.83
N ALA A 111 -13.91 3.56 -11.99
CA ALA A 111 -12.87 3.45 -10.96
C ALA A 111 -13.32 4.12 -9.66
N ARG A 112 -13.50 3.32 -8.60
CA ARG A 112 -13.96 3.79 -7.28
C ARG A 112 -12.89 3.65 -6.21
N TYR A 113 -12.01 2.67 -6.37
CA TYR A 113 -10.99 2.33 -5.39
C TYR A 113 -9.63 2.14 -6.06
N VAL A 114 -8.58 2.28 -5.28
CA VAL A 114 -7.22 1.93 -5.67
C VAL A 114 -6.69 0.92 -4.67
N ARG A 115 -6.26 -0.24 -5.17
CA ARG A 115 -5.55 -1.27 -4.41
C ARG A 115 -4.07 -0.92 -4.35
N VAL A 116 -3.51 -0.96 -3.16
CA VAL A 116 -2.07 -0.77 -2.91
C VAL A 116 -1.54 -1.95 -2.12
N VAL A 117 -0.33 -2.39 -2.47
CA VAL A 117 0.39 -3.46 -1.78
C VAL A 117 1.73 -2.91 -1.34
N GLY A 118 2.01 -2.96 -0.05
CA GLY A 118 3.22 -2.45 0.55
C GLY A 118 3.99 -3.51 1.32
N LYS A 119 5.32 -3.41 1.37
CA LYS A 119 6.21 -4.24 2.17
C LYS A 119 6.75 -3.48 3.36
N LEU A 120 6.68 -4.07 4.55
CA LEU A 120 7.18 -3.45 5.78
C LEU A 120 8.68 -3.20 5.66
N GLN A 121 9.09 -1.95 5.87
CA GLN A 121 10.51 -1.58 5.99
C GLN A 121 10.93 -1.67 7.45
N LYS A 122 12.02 -2.40 7.70
CA LYS A 122 12.69 -2.50 9.01
C LYS A 122 13.69 -1.36 9.17
#